data_AF-A0A3B8U3C8-F1
#
_entry.id   AF-A0A3B8U3C8-F1
#
_cell.length_a   1.000
_cell.length_b   1.000
_cell.length_c   1.000
_cell.angle_alpha   90.00
_cell.angle_beta   90.00
_cell.angle_gamma   90.00
#
_symmetry.space_group_name_H-M   'P 1'
#
loop_
_entity.id
_entity.type
_entity.pdbx_description
1 polymer ?
#
loop_
_entity_poly.entity_id
_entity_poly.type
_entity_poly.pdbx_seq_one_letter_code
_entity_poly.pdbx_strand_id
1 'polypeptide(L)'
;QYTYSNRLLDKDTYKITFSLPDPYPEHKEMMSALEDAADEFLSDLDLSAPDNEVALAIHDKLIGLVTYDKSAVSGSSNPLAHTAYGALVAGSGGDSNTAVCDGYSGAYKYLLDKAGIQCLILAGHAGDDEESAGSHSWNIVNLDGDWYEVDATWDDISSEDLLDSDADYSELAEEASRNEWYMDKLTHYLFNVTTEEISYFEPDDYFTYRTDRGWVSFLKSSVHIRYTEEESEETGDYMTPLAPIAEGTRYSYREN
;
A
#
# COMPACT_ATOMS: atom_id res chain seq x y z
N GLN A 1 -1.46 -2.30 -18.03
CA GLN A 1 -0.09 -2.80 -18.23
C GLN A 1 0.52 -2.12 -19.43
N TYR A 2 1.79 -1.74 -19.42
CA TYR A 2 2.56 -1.30 -20.58
C TYR A 2 3.64 -2.35 -20.83
N THR A 3 4.05 -2.53 -22.08
CA THR A 3 5.34 -3.17 -22.38
C THR A 3 6.36 -2.06 -22.57
N TYR A 4 7.64 -2.32 -22.33
CA TYR A 4 8.65 -1.40 -22.78
C TYR A 4 9.88 -2.15 -23.26
N SER A 5 10.77 -1.42 -23.94
CA SER A 5 12.12 -1.88 -24.24
C SER A 5 13.12 -0.82 -23.81
N ASN A 6 14.20 -1.25 -23.15
CA ASN A 6 15.35 -0.40 -22.91
C ASN A 6 16.44 -0.71 -23.97
N ARG A 7 17.24 0.29 -24.29
CA ARG A 7 18.46 0.13 -25.09
C ARG A 7 19.49 1.14 -24.62
N LEU A 8 20.64 0.67 -24.16
CA LEU A 8 21.80 1.52 -23.89
C LEU A 8 22.23 2.22 -25.19
N LEU A 9 22.26 3.55 -25.17
CA LEU A 9 22.72 4.36 -26.30
C LEU A 9 24.19 4.74 -26.15
N ASP A 10 24.61 5.05 -24.92
CA ASP A 10 25.92 5.60 -24.55
C ASP A 10 26.12 5.40 -23.03
N LYS A 11 27.34 5.56 -22.52
CA LYS A 11 27.66 5.56 -21.09
C LYS A 11 26.69 6.50 -20.38
N ASP A 12 25.88 5.92 -19.49
CA ASP A 12 24.87 6.60 -18.68
C ASP A 12 23.65 7.15 -19.45
N THR A 13 23.41 6.71 -20.71
CA THR A 13 22.23 7.13 -21.50
C THR A 13 21.42 5.94 -22.01
N TYR A 14 20.18 5.84 -21.57
CA TYR A 14 19.23 4.80 -21.98
C TYR A 14 18.11 5.38 -22.86
N LYS A 15 17.75 4.64 -23.91
CA LYS A 15 16.46 4.82 -24.58
C LYS A 15 15.45 3.87 -23.96
N ILE A 16 14.45 4.41 -23.28
CA ILE A 16 13.31 3.66 -22.78
C ILE A 16 12.13 3.92 -23.73
N THR A 17 11.56 2.85 -24.29
CA THR A 17 10.39 2.94 -25.17
C THR A 17 9.22 2.27 -24.48
N PHE A 18 8.23 3.06 -24.05
CA PHE A 18 6.97 2.54 -23.52
C PHE A 18 6.00 2.25 -24.67
N SER A 19 5.41 1.06 -24.65
CA SER A 19 4.35 0.59 -25.55
C SER A 19 3.14 0.24 -24.70
N LEU A 20 2.13 1.11 -24.73
CA LEU A 20 0.84 0.80 -24.13
C LEU A 20 0.12 -0.21 -25.04
N PRO A 21 -0.34 -1.36 -24.52
CA PRO A 21 -1.23 -2.26 -25.26
C PRO A 21 -2.51 -1.51 -25.62
N ASP A 22 -3.24 -2.07 -26.59
CA ASP A 22 -4.54 -1.51 -26.94
C ASP A 22 -5.40 -1.38 -25.68
N PRO A 23 -6.03 -0.21 -25.46
CA PRO A 23 -6.89 -0.01 -24.32
C PRO A 23 -8.01 -1.04 -24.32
N TYR A 24 -8.46 -1.46 -23.13
CA TYR A 24 -9.66 -2.29 -23.01
C TYR A 24 -10.81 -1.69 -23.85
N PRO A 25 -11.69 -2.51 -24.45
CA PRO A 25 -12.81 -2.01 -25.26
C PRO A 25 -13.64 -0.91 -24.57
N GLU A 26 -13.71 -0.95 -23.24
CA GLU A 26 -14.47 -0.05 -22.37
C GLU A 26 -13.58 0.98 -21.63
N HIS A 27 -12.31 1.11 -22.01
CA HIS A 27 -11.32 1.95 -21.32
C HIS A 27 -11.80 3.37 -21.04
N LYS A 28 -12.49 4.01 -21.98
CA LYS A 28 -12.98 5.39 -21.79
C LYS A 28 -14.01 5.48 -20.66
N GLU A 29 -14.92 4.52 -20.59
CA GLU A 29 -15.96 4.48 -19.55
C GLU A 29 -15.33 4.15 -18.19
N MET A 30 -14.42 3.17 -18.16
CA MET A 30 -13.68 2.83 -16.94
C MET A 30 -12.83 3.98 -16.41
N MET A 31 -12.13 4.69 -17.29
CA MET A 31 -11.33 5.87 -16.88
C MET A 31 -12.21 6.99 -16.36
N SER A 32 -13.37 7.24 -16.98
CA SER A 32 -14.34 8.23 -16.48
C SER A 32 -14.84 7.83 -15.09
N ALA A 33 -15.19 6.56 -14.89
CA ALA A 33 -15.65 6.07 -13.59
C ALA A 33 -14.55 6.13 -12.51
N LEU A 34 -13.30 5.85 -12.87
CA LEU A 34 -12.15 6.02 -11.97
C LEU A 34 -11.95 7.49 -11.59
N GLU A 35 -12.03 8.40 -12.57
CA GLU A 35 -11.92 9.85 -12.34
C GLU A 35 -13.04 10.34 -11.41
N ASP A 36 -14.29 9.96 -11.69
CA ASP A 36 -15.46 10.33 -10.90
C ASP A 36 -15.34 9.79 -9.46
N ALA A 37 -14.94 8.52 -9.29
CA ALA A 37 -14.76 7.91 -7.98
C ALA A 37 -13.61 8.55 -7.18
N ALA A 38 -12.51 8.92 -7.84
CA ALA A 38 -11.41 9.62 -7.18
C ALA A 38 -11.80 11.06 -6.79
N ASP A 39 -12.55 11.77 -7.63
CA ASP A 39 -13.06 13.10 -7.30
C ASP A 39 -14.06 13.05 -6.13
N GLU A 40 -14.94 12.03 -6.10
CA GLU A 40 -15.84 11.78 -4.96
C GLU A 40 -15.04 11.44 -3.69
N PHE A 41 -14.04 10.56 -3.80
CA PHE A 41 -13.16 10.18 -2.69
C PHE A 41 -12.46 11.39 -2.07
N LEU A 42 -11.99 12.35 -2.87
CA LEU A 42 -11.26 13.52 -2.39
C LEU A 42 -12.17 14.69 -1.98
N SER A 43 -13.48 14.61 -2.26
CA SER A 43 -14.40 15.75 -2.18
C SER A 43 -14.62 16.35 -0.78
N ASP A 44 -14.37 15.57 0.27
CA ASP A 44 -14.52 15.94 1.68
C ASP A 44 -13.18 16.17 2.38
N LEU A 45 -12.05 16.04 1.68
CA LEU A 45 -10.71 16.25 2.23
C LEU A 45 -10.23 17.70 2.00
N ASP A 46 -9.51 18.25 2.97
CA ASP A 46 -8.82 19.54 2.82
C ASP A 46 -7.46 19.34 2.14
N LEU A 47 -7.45 19.37 0.80
CA LEU A 47 -6.22 19.24 0.01
C LEU A 47 -5.29 20.47 0.11
N SER A 48 -5.63 21.47 0.92
CA SER A 48 -4.74 22.61 1.24
C SER A 48 -4.00 22.45 2.57
N ALA A 49 -4.30 21.40 3.31
CA ALA A 49 -3.55 21.00 4.51
C ALA A 49 -2.11 20.56 4.14
N PRO A 50 -1.19 20.46 5.12
CA PRO A 50 0.15 19.92 4.90
C PRO A 50 0.12 18.52 4.24
N ASP A 51 1.12 18.24 3.39
CA ASP A 51 1.16 17.01 2.58
C ASP A 51 1.01 15.75 3.42
N ASN A 52 1.58 15.71 4.63
CA ASN A 52 1.47 14.58 5.54
C ASN A 52 0.04 14.37 6.07
N GLU A 53 -0.73 15.44 6.31
CA GLU A 53 -2.12 15.35 6.78
C GLU A 53 -3.02 14.88 5.64
N VAL A 54 -2.78 15.38 4.43
CA VAL A 54 -3.50 14.95 3.23
C VAL A 54 -3.20 13.48 2.92
N ALA A 55 -1.93 13.07 2.98
CA ALA A 55 -1.52 11.70 2.76
C ALA A 55 -2.16 10.74 3.77
N LEU A 56 -2.17 11.11 5.06
CA LEU A 56 -2.83 10.35 6.12
C LEU A 56 -4.34 10.23 5.87
N ALA A 57 -5.02 11.34 5.57
CA ALA A 57 -6.46 11.31 5.32
C ALA A 57 -6.84 10.44 4.12
N ILE A 58 -6.02 10.45 3.06
CA ILE A 58 -6.19 9.59 1.89
C ILE A 58 -5.94 8.13 2.28
N HIS A 59 -4.87 7.84 3.03
CA HIS A 59 -4.54 6.51 3.50
C HIS A 59 -5.68 5.89 4.32
N ASP A 60 -6.15 6.58 5.36
CA ASP A 60 -7.16 6.08 6.29
C ASP A 60 -8.49 5.83 5.60
N LYS A 61 -8.87 6.74 4.70
CA LYS A 61 -10.09 6.59 3.91
C LYS A 61 -9.96 5.45 2.89
N LEU A 62 -8.76 5.18 2.38
CA LEU A 62 -8.53 4.09 1.43
C LEU A 62 -8.64 2.73 2.13
N ILE A 63 -7.95 2.52 3.24
CA ILE A 63 -8.02 1.25 4.00
C ILE A 63 -9.43 1.02 4.55
N GLY A 64 -10.17 2.08 4.90
CA GLY A 64 -11.57 1.96 5.32
C GLY A 64 -12.57 1.71 4.17
N LEU A 65 -12.16 1.90 2.91
CA LEU A 65 -13.02 1.77 1.72
C LEU A 65 -12.84 0.43 1.01
N VAL A 66 -11.59 -0.03 0.89
CA VAL A 66 -11.23 -1.17 0.06
C VAL A 66 -11.42 -2.47 0.84
N THR A 67 -11.85 -3.52 0.14
CA THR A 67 -11.88 -4.89 0.66
C THR A 67 -10.79 -5.71 -0.02
N TYR A 68 -9.90 -6.30 0.78
CA TYR A 68 -8.81 -7.11 0.25
C TYR A 68 -9.32 -8.41 -0.42
N ASP A 69 -9.00 -8.59 -1.70
CA ASP A 69 -9.42 -9.75 -2.50
C ASP A 69 -8.51 -10.97 -2.27
N LYS A 70 -8.75 -11.68 -1.16
CA LYS A 70 -8.07 -12.95 -0.86
C LYS A 70 -8.24 -13.99 -1.99
N SER A 71 -9.30 -13.90 -2.80
CA SER A 71 -9.56 -14.85 -3.89
C SER A 71 -8.66 -14.63 -5.10
N ALA A 72 -8.34 -13.37 -5.43
CA ALA A 72 -7.45 -13.00 -6.54
C ALA A 72 -6.04 -13.54 -6.33
N VAL A 73 -5.55 -13.53 -5.09
CA VAL A 73 -4.26 -14.11 -4.70
C VAL A 73 -4.23 -15.63 -4.91
N SER A 74 -5.37 -16.30 -4.71
CA SER A 74 -5.49 -17.77 -4.79
C SER A 74 -5.76 -18.33 -6.20
N GLY A 75 -5.67 -17.50 -7.25
CA GLY A 75 -5.79 -17.90 -8.65
C GLY A 75 -7.15 -17.66 -9.29
N SER A 76 -8.03 -16.85 -8.69
CA SER A 76 -9.20 -16.33 -9.39
C SER A 76 -8.75 -15.27 -10.42
N SER A 77 -9.36 -15.26 -11.61
CA SER A 77 -9.04 -14.26 -12.64
C SER A 77 -9.79 -12.96 -12.33
N ASN A 78 -9.28 -12.18 -11.37
CA ASN A 78 -9.74 -10.81 -11.10
C ASN A 78 -8.67 -9.77 -11.50
N PRO A 79 -8.42 -9.55 -12.80
CA PRO A 79 -7.40 -8.60 -13.25
C PRO A 79 -7.64 -7.16 -12.76
N LEU A 80 -8.90 -6.76 -12.52
CA LEU A 80 -9.21 -5.42 -11.99
C LEU A 80 -8.77 -5.23 -10.55
N ALA A 81 -8.68 -6.30 -9.73
CA ALA A 81 -8.17 -6.21 -8.36
C ALA A 81 -6.71 -5.74 -8.30
N HIS A 82 -5.95 -5.88 -9.39
CA HIS A 82 -4.57 -5.38 -9.53
C HIS A 82 -4.53 -3.95 -10.11
N THR A 83 -5.58 -3.15 -9.95
CA THR A 83 -5.67 -1.80 -10.51
C THR A 83 -6.33 -0.82 -9.54
N ALA A 84 -6.00 0.47 -9.66
CA ALA A 84 -6.70 1.53 -8.95
C ALA A 84 -8.22 1.53 -9.19
N TYR A 85 -8.66 1.06 -10.37
CA TYR A 85 -10.08 0.89 -10.68
C TYR A 85 -10.75 -0.17 -9.78
N GLY A 86 -10.07 -1.29 -9.52
CA GLY A 86 -10.55 -2.31 -8.59
C GLY A 86 -10.79 -1.72 -7.19
N ALA A 87 -9.79 -1.00 -6.70
CA ALA A 87 -9.81 -0.37 -5.38
C ALA A 87 -10.84 0.76 -5.25
N LEU A 88 -10.99 1.65 -6.25
CA LEU A 88 -11.86 2.82 -6.15
C LEU A 88 -13.27 2.62 -6.73
N VAL A 89 -13.46 1.64 -7.61
CA VAL A 89 -14.72 1.42 -8.31
C VAL A 89 -15.24 0.01 -8.07
N ALA A 90 -14.67 -1.00 -8.75
CA ALA A 90 -15.15 -2.38 -8.66
C ALA A 90 -14.14 -3.41 -9.21
N GLY A 91 -14.12 -4.59 -8.61
CA GLY A 91 -13.42 -5.77 -9.12
C GLY A 91 -14.09 -6.38 -10.36
N SER A 92 -13.44 -7.39 -10.95
CA SER A 92 -13.89 -8.02 -12.21
C SER A 92 -15.22 -8.77 -12.08
N GLY A 93 -15.59 -9.15 -10.85
CA GLY A 93 -16.90 -9.73 -10.52
C GLY A 93 -18.03 -8.71 -10.37
N GLY A 94 -17.71 -7.41 -10.36
CA GLY A 94 -18.64 -6.32 -10.07
C GLY A 94 -18.75 -5.96 -8.58
N ASP A 95 -18.02 -6.65 -7.71
CA ASP A 95 -17.92 -6.32 -6.29
C ASP A 95 -17.23 -4.96 -6.13
N SER A 96 -17.83 -4.06 -5.34
CA SER A 96 -17.32 -2.71 -5.13
C SER A 96 -15.96 -2.74 -4.41
N ASN A 97 -15.08 -1.80 -4.77
CA ASN A 97 -13.86 -1.48 -4.03
C ASN A 97 -13.03 -2.71 -3.61
N THR A 98 -12.80 -3.64 -4.54
CA THR A 98 -12.15 -4.92 -4.27
C THR A 98 -10.79 -4.97 -4.97
N ALA A 99 -9.71 -5.11 -4.20
CA ALA A 99 -8.34 -5.05 -4.71
C ALA A 99 -7.35 -5.93 -3.93
N VAL A 100 -6.18 -6.15 -4.53
CA VAL A 100 -4.97 -6.68 -3.87
C VAL A 100 -3.89 -5.60 -3.85
N CYS A 101 -2.68 -5.94 -3.39
CA CYS A 101 -1.59 -5.00 -3.15
C CYS A 101 -1.34 -3.96 -4.26
N ASP A 102 -1.20 -4.38 -5.52
CA ASP A 102 -1.01 -3.46 -6.65
C ASP A 102 -2.20 -2.52 -6.90
N GLY A 103 -3.41 -2.94 -6.52
CA GLY A 103 -4.62 -2.13 -6.59
C GLY A 103 -4.67 -1.07 -5.50
N TYR A 104 -4.30 -1.42 -4.26
CA TYR A 104 -4.13 -0.46 -3.16
C TYR A 104 -3.03 0.55 -3.48
N SER A 105 -1.83 0.07 -3.86
CA SER A 105 -0.69 0.94 -4.14
C SER A 105 -0.95 1.85 -5.36
N GLY A 106 -1.67 1.33 -6.36
CA GLY A 106 -2.14 2.08 -7.51
C GLY A 106 -3.16 3.15 -7.17
N ALA A 107 -4.15 2.85 -6.32
CA ALA A 107 -5.16 3.81 -5.88
C ALA A 107 -4.55 4.91 -5.01
N TYR A 108 -3.71 4.54 -4.05
CA TYR A 108 -3.03 5.51 -3.18
C TYR A 108 -2.17 6.47 -4.00
N LYS A 109 -1.35 5.95 -4.93
CA LYS A 109 -0.60 6.79 -5.87
C LYS A 109 -1.52 7.70 -6.68
N TYR A 110 -2.60 7.17 -7.26
CA TYR A 110 -3.50 7.96 -8.10
C TYR A 110 -4.17 9.12 -7.35
N LEU A 111 -4.59 8.87 -6.11
CA LEU A 111 -5.18 9.87 -5.23
C LEU A 111 -4.16 10.94 -4.79
N LEU A 112 -2.94 10.53 -4.42
CA LEU A 112 -1.85 11.45 -4.08
C LEU A 112 -1.42 12.30 -5.28
N ASP A 113 -1.32 11.72 -6.48
CA ASP A 113 -1.01 12.45 -7.70
C ASP A 113 -2.09 13.53 -7.98
N LYS A 114 -3.37 13.24 -7.72
CA LYS A 114 -4.47 14.23 -7.82
C LYS A 114 -4.40 15.31 -6.73
N ALA A 115 -3.89 14.98 -5.55
CA ALA A 115 -3.62 15.94 -4.48
C ALA A 115 -2.34 16.77 -4.72
N GLY A 116 -1.52 16.42 -5.73
CA GLY A 116 -0.26 17.09 -6.03
C GLY A 116 0.93 16.61 -5.20
N ILE A 117 0.79 15.48 -4.50
CA ILE A 117 1.82 14.88 -3.65
C ILE A 117 2.55 13.82 -4.48
N GLN A 118 3.89 13.87 -4.48
CA GLN A 118 4.67 12.92 -5.26
C GLN A 118 4.65 11.54 -4.61
N CYS A 119 4.21 10.54 -5.38
CA CYS A 119 4.17 9.16 -4.94
C CYS A 119 4.69 8.23 -6.05
N LEU A 120 5.50 7.25 -5.69
CA LEU A 120 5.92 6.16 -6.56
C LEU A 120 5.33 4.84 -6.05
N ILE A 121 5.07 3.92 -6.99
CA ILE A 121 4.75 2.53 -6.65
C ILE A 121 6.08 1.78 -6.61
N LEU A 122 6.28 1.03 -5.54
CA LEU A 122 7.35 0.07 -5.38
C LEU A 122 6.79 -1.34 -5.61
N ALA A 123 7.62 -2.21 -6.15
CA ALA A 123 7.32 -3.63 -6.29
C ALA A 123 8.51 -4.47 -5.81
N GLY A 124 8.22 -5.65 -5.28
CA GLY A 124 9.21 -6.47 -4.64
C GLY A 124 8.62 -7.73 -4.06
N HIS A 125 9.21 -8.20 -2.98
CA HIS A 125 8.72 -9.33 -2.20
C HIS A 125 8.40 -8.89 -0.78
N ALA A 126 7.32 -9.40 -0.21
CA ALA A 126 7.01 -9.21 1.20
C ALA A 126 6.44 -10.48 1.85
N GLY A 127 6.73 -10.67 3.13
CA GLY A 127 6.29 -11.83 3.91
C GLY A 127 6.80 -11.82 5.35
N ASP A 128 6.52 -12.89 6.10
CA ASP A 128 6.99 -13.06 7.48
C ASP A 128 8.53 -13.12 7.56
N ASP A 129 9.17 -13.63 6.50
CA ASP A 129 10.63 -13.70 6.34
C ASP A 129 11.03 -13.75 4.86
N GLU A 130 12.33 -13.65 4.56
CA GLU A 130 12.84 -13.64 3.18
C GLU A 130 12.52 -14.95 2.41
N GLU A 131 12.34 -16.08 3.10
CA GLU A 131 12.08 -17.38 2.47
C GLU A 131 10.61 -17.54 2.05
N SER A 132 9.70 -16.99 2.85
CA SER A 132 8.25 -17.01 2.62
C SER A 132 7.73 -15.81 1.84
N ALA A 133 8.57 -14.79 1.60
CA ALA A 133 8.20 -13.58 0.89
C ALA A 133 7.70 -13.89 -0.53
N GLY A 134 6.55 -13.31 -0.87
CA GLY A 134 5.95 -13.40 -2.20
C GLY A 134 5.85 -12.02 -2.85
N SER A 135 5.55 -12.00 -4.16
CA SER A 135 5.39 -10.74 -4.91
C SER A 135 4.42 -9.79 -4.20
N HIS A 136 4.86 -8.54 -4.04
CA HIS A 136 4.11 -7.50 -3.33
C HIS A 136 4.34 -6.12 -3.96
N SER A 137 3.42 -5.19 -3.69
CA SER A 137 3.53 -3.80 -4.14
C SER A 137 3.01 -2.84 -3.08
N TRP A 138 3.73 -1.75 -2.89
CA TRP A 138 3.45 -0.69 -1.93
C TRP A 138 3.93 0.66 -2.47
N ASN A 139 4.04 1.69 -1.64
CA ASN A 139 4.38 3.05 -2.10
C ASN A 139 5.59 3.66 -1.38
N ILE A 140 6.19 4.65 -2.05
CA ILE A 140 7.06 5.64 -1.42
C ILE A 140 6.59 7.05 -1.78
N VAL A 141 6.43 7.90 -0.77
CA VAL A 141 5.79 9.22 -0.86
C VAL A 141 6.77 10.30 -0.46
N ASN A 142 6.80 11.42 -1.18
CA ASN A 142 7.54 12.62 -0.79
C ASN A 142 6.63 13.54 0.01
N LEU A 143 6.99 13.81 1.25
CA LEU A 143 6.28 14.72 2.14
C LEU A 143 7.23 15.88 2.48
N ASP A 144 6.93 17.07 1.96
CA ASP A 144 7.74 18.28 2.19
C ASP A 144 9.24 18.14 1.88
N GLY A 145 9.61 17.28 0.93
CA GLY A 145 10.98 17.07 0.47
C GLY A 145 11.65 15.80 1.00
N ASP A 146 11.11 15.18 2.05
CA ASP A 146 11.59 13.92 2.60
C ASP A 146 10.77 12.73 2.08
N TRP A 147 11.41 11.57 1.92
CA TRP A 147 10.75 10.38 1.39
C TRP A 147 10.41 9.38 2.48
N TYR A 148 9.24 8.74 2.36
CA TYR A 148 8.74 7.74 3.31
C TYR A 148 8.03 6.59 2.60
N GLU A 149 8.21 5.38 3.11
CA GLU A 149 7.50 4.20 2.60
C GLU A 149 6.14 4.05 3.29
N VAL A 150 5.16 3.56 2.52
CA VAL A 150 3.78 3.35 2.93
C VAL A 150 3.27 2.05 2.35
N ASP A 151 2.73 1.17 3.19
CA ASP A 151 2.02 -0.03 2.75
C ASP A 151 0.58 -0.06 3.28
N ALA A 152 -0.31 0.60 2.54
CA ALA A 152 -1.73 0.65 2.83
C ALA A 152 -2.41 -0.73 2.80
N THR A 153 -1.83 -1.73 2.13
CA THR A 153 -2.43 -3.08 2.07
C THR A 153 -2.23 -3.80 3.39
N TRP A 154 -1.04 -3.67 3.96
CA TRP A 154 -0.67 -4.33 5.21
C TRP A 154 -1.14 -3.55 6.43
N ASP A 155 -1.36 -2.23 6.30
CA ASP A 155 -2.04 -1.39 7.29
C ASP A 155 -3.58 -1.59 7.31
N ASP A 156 -4.17 -2.26 6.32
CA ASP A 156 -5.60 -2.62 6.28
C ASP A 156 -5.91 -3.79 7.24
N ILE A 157 -5.88 -3.48 8.54
CA ILE A 157 -6.16 -4.41 9.63
C ILE A 157 -7.55 -4.10 10.21
N SER A 158 -8.48 -5.04 10.06
CA SER A 158 -9.82 -4.92 10.64
C SER A 158 -9.93 -5.56 12.03
N SER A 159 -10.97 -5.16 12.78
CA SER A 159 -11.29 -5.80 14.06
C SER A 159 -11.62 -7.29 13.90
N GLU A 160 -12.19 -7.64 12.75
CA GLU A 160 -12.54 -8.98 12.33
C GLU A 160 -11.28 -9.83 12.12
N ASP A 161 -10.22 -9.28 11.50
CA ASP A 161 -8.96 -10.00 11.32
C ASP A 161 -8.29 -10.33 12.66
N LEU A 162 -8.39 -9.44 13.65
CA LEU A 162 -7.87 -9.71 15.00
C LEU A 162 -8.62 -10.87 15.68
N LEU A 163 -9.92 -10.98 15.41
CA LEU A 163 -10.80 -11.97 16.01
C LEU A 163 -10.85 -13.29 15.21
N ASP A 164 -10.57 -13.30 13.92
CA ASP A 164 -10.55 -14.51 13.08
C ASP A 164 -9.28 -15.36 13.30
N SER A 165 -8.28 -14.82 14.00
CA SER A 165 -7.10 -15.62 14.35
C SER A 165 -7.50 -16.75 15.31
N ASP A 166 -7.40 -18.00 14.83
CA ASP A 166 -7.59 -19.26 15.58
C ASP A 166 -6.74 -19.37 16.88
N ALA A 167 -5.96 -18.34 17.21
CA ALA A 167 -4.95 -18.34 18.26
C ALA A 167 -5.38 -17.69 19.58
N ASP A 168 -6.33 -16.76 19.64
CA ASP A 168 -6.61 -16.08 20.92
C ASP A 168 -7.95 -15.32 21.00
N TYR A 169 -9.08 -16.06 20.96
CA TYR A 169 -10.36 -15.52 21.45
C TYR A 169 -10.30 -15.33 22.98
N SER A 170 -9.58 -14.29 23.41
CA SER A 170 -9.54 -13.83 24.79
C SER A 170 -10.35 -12.55 24.93
N GLU A 171 -10.90 -12.31 26.13
CA GLU A 171 -11.54 -11.04 26.47
C GLU A 171 -10.60 -9.84 26.21
N LEU A 172 -9.27 -10.06 26.25
CA LEU A 172 -8.28 -9.04 25.96
C LEU A 172 -8.18 -8.71 24.46
N ALA A 173 -8.30 -9.70 23.57
CA ALA A 173 -8.31 -9.45 22.13
C ALA A 173 -9.55 -8.65 21.70
N GLU A 174 -10.71 -8.99 22.28
CA GLU A 174 -11.96 -8.26 22.13
C GLU A 174 -11.94 -6.83 22.69
N GLU A 175 -11.17 -6.60 23.74
CA GLU A 175 -10.98 -5.25 24.28
C GLU A 175 -10.02 -4.44 23.42
N ALA A 176 -8.92 -5.05 22.99
CA ALA A 176 -7.93 -4.44 22.11
C ALA A 176 -8.56 -4.02 20.78
N SER A 177 -9.42 -4.86 20.17
CA SER A 177 -10.09 -4.56 18.90
C SER A 177 -11.10 -3.40 18.97
N ARG A 178 -11.54 -3.02 20.18
CA ARG A 178 -12.42 -1.87 20.43
C ARG A 178 -11.66 -0.64 20.93
N ASN A 179 -10.35 -0.76 21.14
CA ASN A 179 -9.54 0.34 21.63
C ASN A 179 -9.01 1.16 20.44
N GLU A 180 -9.59 2.35 20.25
CA GLU A 180 -9.26 3.23 19.11
C GLU A 180 -7.77 3.57 19.03
N TRP A 181 -7.12 3.81 20.17
CA TRP A 181 -5.69 4.13 20.19
C TRP A 181 -4.84 2.91 19.80
N TYR A 182 -5.24 1.72 20.22
CA TYR A 182 -4.54 0.50 19.85
C TYR A 182 -4.71 0.16 18.37
N MET A 183 -5.95 0.22 17.88
CA MET A 183 -6.24 -0.01 16.46
C MET A 183 -5.51 0.99 15.57
N ASP A 184 -5.47 2.26 15.96
CA ASP A 184 -4.69 3.26 15.23
C ASP A 184 -3.21 2.90 15.09
N LYS A 185 -2.57 2.31 16.09
CA LYS A 185 -1.18 1.85 15.93
C LYS A 185 -1.06 0.70 14.93
N LEU A 186 -2.04 -0.19 14.92
CA LEU A 186 -2.05 -1.36 14.04
C LEU A 186 -2.37 -0.99 12.60
N THR A 187 -3.17 0.04 12.37
CA THR A 187 -3.54 0.45 11.00
C THR A 187 -2.59 1.50 10.41
N HIS A 188 -1.41 1.69 11.01
CA HIS A 188 -0.43 2.68 10.55
C HIS A 188 1.01 2.24 10.84
N TYR A 189 1.26 0.95 11.12
CA TYR A 189 2.59 0.48 11.49
C TYR A 189 3.58 0.56 10.33
N LEU A 190 3.09 0.51 9.08
CA LEU A 190 3.87 0.73 7.86
C LEU A 190 3.54 2.07 7.19
N PHE A 191 2.91 3.00 7.91
CA PHE A 191 2.62 4.34 7.41
C PHE A 191 3.78 5.30 7.70
N ASN A 192 4.31 5.89 6.64
CA ASN A 192 5.41 6.86 6.60
C ASN A 192 6.66 6.41 7.39
N VAL A 193 7.10 5.19 7.12
CA VAL A 193 8.30 4.58 7.72
C VAL A 193 9.53 4.76 6.82
N THR A 194 10.71 4.56 7.39
CA THR A 194 11.96 4.52 6.61
C THR A 194 12.07 3.23 5.81
N THR A 195 12.95 3.22 4.80
CA THR A 195 13.24 1.99 4.03
C THR A 195 13.82 0.90 4.92
N GLU A 196 14.63 1.26 5.92
CA GLU A 196 15.19 0.28 6.87
C GLU A 196 14.10 -0.37 7.72
N GLU A 197 13.16 0.43 8.24
CA GLU A 197 12.05 -0.05 9.08
C GLU A 197 11.10 -0.99 8.34
N ILE A 198 10.70 -0.65 7.11
CA ILE A 198 9.80 -1.53 6.33
C ILE A 198 10.52 -2.78 5.83
N SER A 199 11.81 -2.69 5.48
CA SER A 199 12.56 -3.85 5.00
C SER A 199 12.75 -4.93 6.05
N TYR A 200 12.79 -4.56 7.33
CA TYR A 200 12.96 -5.47 8.46
C TYR A 200 12.10 -5.04 9.65
N PHE A 201 10.79 -5.09 9.47
CA PHE A 201 9.87 -4.69 10.52
C PHE A 201 9.90 -5.71 11.66
N GLU A 202 10.12 -5.21 12.88
CA GLU A 202 10.10 -5.99 14.11
C GLU A 202 9.19 -5.27 15.13
N PRO A 203 8.01 -5.81 15.45
CA PRO A 203 7.09 -5.16 16.37
C PRO A 203 7.67 -5.19 17.80
N ASP A 204 7.82 -4.01 18.39
CA ASP A 204 8.27 -3.87 19.77
C ASP A 204 7.09 -3.73 20.77
N ASP A 205 7.40 -3.41 22.02
CA ASP A 205 6.40 -3.24 23.08
C ASP A 205 5.37 -2.12 22.77
N TYR A 206 5.66 -1.19 21.87
CA TYR A 206 4.71 -0.15 21.44
C TYR A 206 3.48 -0.77 20.79
N PHE A 207 3.63 -1.86 20.04
CA PHE A 207 2.52 -2.53 19.35
C PHE A 207 1.81 -3.58 20.22
N THR A 208 2.17 -3.70 21.50
CA THR A 208 1.51 -4.65 22.42
C THR A 208 0.40 -3.96 23.21
N TYR A 209 -0.82 -4.53 23.21
CA TYR A 209 -1.90 -4.10 24.09
C TYR A 209 -1.67 -4.70 25.48
N ARG A 210 -1.53 -3.86 26.53
CA ARG A 210 -1.21 -4.30 27.90
C ARG A 210 -2.24 -3.81 28.90
N THR A 211 -2.67 -4.71 29.79
CA THR A 211 -3.56 -4.42 30.92
C THR A 211 -3.01 -5.07 32.20
N ASP A 212 -3.67 -4.87 33.33
CA ASP A 212 -3.38 -5.57 34.58
C ASP A 212 -3.68 -7.08 34.52
N ARG A 213 -4.53 -7.51 33.59
CA ARG A 213 -4.92 -8.91 33.38
C ARG A 213 -4.02 -9.68 32.42
N GLY A 214 -3.16 -8.99 31.66
CA GLY A 214 -2.30 -9.61 30.66
C GLY A 214 -2.04 -8.70 29.47
N TRP A 215 -1.60 -9.30 28.37
CA TRP A 215 -1.26 -8.57 27.15
C TRP A 215 -1.55 -9.40 25.90
N VAL A 216 -1.76 -8.72 24.77
CA VAL A 216 -1.92 -9.32 23.44
C VAL A 216 -1.10 -8.52 22.41
N SER A 217 -0.62 -9.20 21.37
CA SER A 217 0.03 -8.57 20.21
C SER A 217 -0.47 -9.27 18.94
N PHE A 218 -0.69 -8.50 17.88
CA PHE A 218 -1.23 -9.01 16.61
C PHE A 218 -0.27 -8.87 15.43
N LEU A 219 0.71 -7.96 15.53
CA LEU A 219 1.73 -7.82 14.50
C LEU A 219 2.80 -8.88 14.68
N LYS A 220 3.34 -9.32 13.54
CA LYS A 220 4.51 -10.19 13.45
C LYS A 220 5.64 -9.44 12.78
N SER A 221 6.85 -9.95 12.94
CA SER A 221 8.00 -9.53 12.15
C SER A 221 7.73 -9.77 10.67
N SER A 222 8.29 -8.92 9.82
CA SER A 222 8.15 -9.05 8.38
C SER A 222 9.29 -8.41 7.60
N VAL A 223 9.35 -8.74 6.32
CA VAL A 223 10.28 -8.13 5.37
C VAL A 223 9.55 -7.52 4.18
N HIS A 224 10.08 -6.41 3.68
CA HIS A 224 9.74 -5.81 2.38
C HIS A 224 11.01 -5.56 1.59
N ILE A 225 11.18 -6.35 0.53
CA ILE A 225 12.40 -6.38 -0.27
C ILE A 225 12.07 -5.84 -1.65
N ARG A 226 12.52 -4.62 -1.93
CA ARG A 226 12.40 -4.02 -3.27
C ARG A 226 13.08 -4.88 -4.33
N TYR A 227 12.50 -4.95 -5.52
CA TYR A 227 13.19 -5.57 -6.66
C TYR A 227 14.54 -4.90 -6.93
N THR A 228 15.54 -5.73 -7.22
CA THR A 228 16.87 -5.33 -7.64
C THR A 228 16.92 -5.00 -9.13
N GLU A 229 17.98 -4.32 -9.59
CA GLU A 229 18.20 -4.06 -11.03
C GLU A 229 18.20 -5.34 -11.88
N GLU A 230 18.66 -6.47 -11.32
CA GLU A 230 18.67 -7.77 -11.98
C GLU A 230 17.24 -8.32 -12.15
N GLU A 231 16.45 -8.30 -11.07
CA GLU A 231 15.04 -8.73 -11.10
C GLU A 231 14.17 -7.84 -11.99
N SER A 232 14.54 -6.57 -12.15
CA SER A 232 13.84 -5.66 -13.07
C SER A 232 13.91 -6.10 -14.53
N GLU A 233 14.96 -6.82 -14.95
CA GLU A 233 15.02 -7.39 -16.31
C GLU A 233 13.96 -8.47 -16.53
N GLU A 234 13.59 -9.21 -15.48
CA GLU A 234 12.61 -10.28 -15.53
C GLU A 234 11.17 -9.78 -15.33
N THR A 235 10.98 -8.91 -14.35
CA THR A 235 9.67 -8.39 -13.91
C THR A 235 9.18 -7.25 -14.79
N GLY A 236 10.11 -6.52 -15.40
CA GLY A 236 9.83 -5.29 -16.09
C GLY A 236 9.80 -4.05 -15.18
N ASP A 237 9.98 -4.16 -13.87
CA ASP A 237 9.93 -2.96 -13.01
C ASP A 237 11.28 -2.27 -12.87
N TYR A 238 11.54 -1.24 -13.68
CA TYR A 238 12.73 -0.39 -13.54
C TYR A 238 12.52 0.85 -12.67
N MET A 239 11.30 1.08 -12.18
CA MET A 239 11.06 2.26 -11.34
C MET A 239 11.54 2.01 -9.91
N THR A 240 11.30 0.81 -9.38
CA THR A 240 11.70 0.46 -8.01
C THR A 240 13.20 0.62 -7.72
N PRO A 241 14.14 0.11 -8.54
CA PRO A 241 15.57 0.29 -8.26
C PRO A 241 16.04 1.75 -8.33
N LEU A 242 15.28 2.61 -9.03
CA LEU A 242 15.58 4.03 -9.17
C LEU A 242 14.86 4.89 -8.12
N ALA A 243 13.95 4.29 -7.35
CA ALA A 243 13.20 5.00 -6.34
C ALA A 243 14.15 5.43 -5.19
N PRO A 244 13.87 6.59 -4.56
CA PRO A 244 14.68 7.08 -3.46
C PRO A 244 14.63 6.10 -2.27
N ILE A 245 15.63 6.21 -1.41
CA ILE A 245 15.63 5.56 -0.10
C ILE A 245 15.02 6.54 0.89
N ALA A 246 14.03 6.08 1.66
CA ALA A 246 13.45 6.84 2.74
C ALA A 246 14.43 6.82 3.92
N GLU A 247 15.29 7.84 3.98
CA GLU A 247 16.28 8.05 5.04
C GLU A 247 15.70 8.95 6.15
N GLY A 248 16.02 8.67 7.41
CA GLY A 248 15.67 9.55 8.53
C GLY A 248 14.99 8.82 9.68
N THR A 249 13.93 9.42 10.21
CA THR A 249 13.10 8.83 11.28
C THR A 249 11.66 8.78 10.80
N ARG A 250 10.93 7.72 11.18
CA ARG A 250 9.49 7.59 10.97
C ARG A 250 8.75 8.91 11.21
N TYR A 251 7.86 9.26 10.30
CA TYR A 251 7.00 10.43 10.47
C TYR A 251 5.91 10.12 11.51
N SER A 252 5.98 10.76 12.68
CA SER A 252 4.90 10.66 13.66
C SER A 252 3.81 11.66 13.30
N TYR A 253 2.67 11.17 12.81
CA TYR A 253 1.49 11.99 12.50
C TYR A 253 0.67 12.35 13.75
N ARG A 254 1.04 11.80 14.91
CA ARG A 254 0.52 12.20 16.22
C ARG A 254 1.67 12.82 17.02
N GLU A 255 1.53 14.07 17.42
CA GLU A 255 2.40 14.64 18.45
C GLU A 255 2.13 13.90 19.78
N ASN A 256 3.20 13.56 20.50
CA ASN A 256 3.17 12.93 21.83
C ASN A 256 2.36 13.73 22.87
#